data_AF-A0A368U985-F1
#
_entry.id   AF-A0A368U985-F1
#
_cell.length_a   1.000
_cell.length_b   1.000
_cell.length_c   1.000
_cell.angle_alpha   90.00
_cell.angle_beta   90.00
_cell.angle_gamma   90.00
#
_symmetry.space_group_name_H-M   'P 1'
#
loop_
_entity.id
_entity.type
_entity.pdbx_description
1 polymer ?
#
loop_
_entity_poly.entity_id
_entity_poly.type
_entity_poly.pdbx_seq_one_letter_code
_entity_poly.pdbx_strand_id
1 'polypeptide(L)'
;MAPQDPISRLAQQIGERLQNASQAPEDIQKSMQQVVRGAFDRLELVSREDFDIMMDVLQRTRARVEALESQVAALEAAVDKAQSTSAAPVPAKDTPPMEAEAPPLPVDADNDAPKAADTSPKSPKPGDS
;
A
#
# COMPACT_ATOMS: atom_id res chain seq x y z
N MET A 1 0.74 -10.90 20.38
CA MET A 1 -0.46 -11.41 21.07
C MET A 1 -1.26 -12.15 20.02
N ALA A 2 -1.18 -13.49 19.96
CA ALA A 2 -1.94 -14.24 18.96
C ALA A 2 -3.45 -13.98 19.18
N PRO A 3 -4.22 -13.64 18.14
CA PRO A 3 -5.66 -13.46 18.28
C PRO A 3 -6.26 -14.78 18.77
N GLN A 4 -7.12 -14.69 19.78
CA GLN A 4 -7.78 -15.83 20.40
C GLN A 4 -8.53 -16.62 19.32
N ASP A 5 -8.12 -17.85 19.02
CA ASP A 5 -8.71 -18.67 17.96
C ASP A 5 -10.20 -18.89 18.21
N PRO A 6 -11.10 -18.21 17.48
CA PRO A 6 -12.54 -18.34 17.68
C PRO A 6 -13.01 -19.78 17.40
N ILE A 7 -12.28 -20.47 16.52
CA ILE A 7 -12.45 -21.90 16.21
C ILE A 7 -12.18 -22.77 17.45
N SER A 8 -11.14 -22.48 18.25
CA SER A 8 -10.83 -23.27 19.45
C SER A 8 -11.92 -23.17 20.51
N ARG A 9 -12.49 -21.97 20.72
CA ARG A 9 -13.60 -21.78 21.66
C ARG A 9 -14.86 -22.49 21.19
N LEU A 10 -15.14 -22.44 19.89
CA LEU A 10 -16.26 -23.16 19.28
C LEU A 10 -16.06 -24.68 19.40
N ALA A 11 -14.85 -25.19 19.15
CA ALA A 11 -14.52 -26.60 19.28
C ALA A 11 -14.68 -27.11 20.73
N GLN A 12 -14.25 -26.32 21.72
CA GLN A 12 -14.47 -26.63 23.14
C GLN A 12 -15.95 -26.68 23.49
N GLN A 13 -16.73 -25.67 23.08
CA GLN A 13 -18.18 -25.62 23.35
C GLN A 13 -18.95 -26.75 22.66
N ILE A 14 -18.58 -27.11 21.43
CA ILE A 14 -19.17 -28.24 20.71
C ILE A 14 -18.77 -29.55 21.39
N GLY A 15 -17.50 -29.69 21.81
CA GLY A 15 -17.00 -30.86 22.53
C GLY A 15 -17.78 -31.12 23.83
N GLU A 16 -17.99 -30.09 24.66
CA GLU A 16 -18.78 -30.21 25.89
C GLU A 16 -20.24 -30.59 25.59
N ARG A 17 -20.88 -29.94 24.62
CA ARG A 17 -22.28 -30.26 24.25
C ARG A 17 -22.42 -31.66 23.67
N LEU A 18 -21.44 -32.12 22.88
CA LEU A 18 -21.41 -33.46 22.31
C LEU A 18 -21.14 -34.52 23.38
N GLN A 19 -20.25 -34.25 24.34
CA GLN A 19 -20.00 -35.13 25.49
C GLN A 19 -21.29 -35.34 26.31
N ASN A 20 -22.03 -34.26 26.56
CA ASN A 20 -23.32 -34.31 27.25
C ASN A 20 -24.39 -35.06 26.42
N ALA A 21 -24.41 -34.86 25.11
CA ALA A 21 -25.32 -35.57 24.20
C ALA A 21 -24.95 -37.04 24.00
N SER A 22 -23.69 -37.43 24.21
CA SER A 22 -23.24 -38.83 24.12
C SER A 22 -23.77 -39.69 25.27
N GLN A 23 -24.28 -39.06 26.33
CA GLN A 23 -25.01 -39.72 27.42
C GLN A 23 -26.52 -39.84 27.14
N ALA A 24 -27.01 -39.32 26.02
CA ALA A 24 -28.41 -39.37 25.62
C ALA A 24 -28.75 -40.71 24.91
N PRO A 25 -30.03 -41.11 24.85
CA PRO A 25 -30.48 -42.29 24.10
C PRO A 25 -30.03 -42.29 22.63
N GLU A 26 -29.76 -43.47 22.06
CA GLU A 26 -29.23 -43.64 20.70
C GLU A 26 -30.03 -42.90 19.61
N ASP A 27 -31.36 -42.82 19.74
CA ASP A 27 -32.22 -42.15 18.77
C ASP A 27 -31.99 -40.63 18.72
N ILE A 28 -31.68 -40.03 19.87
CA ILE A 28 -31.32 -38.61 19.96
C ILE A 28 -29.93 -38.40 19.36
N GLN A 29 -29.00 -39.32 19.61
CA GLN A 29 -27.65 -39.26 19.05
C GLN A 29 -27.67 -39.29 17.52
N LYS A 30 -28.45 -40.20 16.92
CA LYS A 30 -28.61 -40.30 15.45
C LYS A 30 -29.21 -39.04 14.85
N SER A 31 -30.25 -38.50 15.48
CA SER A 31 -30.90 -37.25 15.06
C SER A 31 -29.93 -36.07 15.13
N MET A 32 -29.12 -35.99 16.18
CA MET A 32 -28.14 -34.92 16.35
C MET A 32 -27.00 -35.03 15.32
N GLN A 33 -26.53 -36.25 15.01
CA GLN A 33 -25.52 -36.48 13.98
C GLN A 33 -26.01 -36.05 12.59
N GLN A 34 -27.28 -36.32 12.26
CA GLN A 34 -27.89 -35.86 11.00
C GLN A 34 -27.98 -34.32 10.94
N VAL A 35 -28.38 -33.67 12.03
CA VAL A 35 -28.43 -32.21 12.11
C VAL A 35 -27.04 -31.59 11.98
N VAL A 36 -26.02 -32.16 12.64
CA VAL A 36 -24.63 -31.69 12.53
C VAL A 36 -24.09 -31.86 11.11
N ARG A 37 -24.36 -33.00 10.48
CA ARG A 37 -23.95 -33.24 9.10
C ARG A 37 -24.63 -32.28 8.12
N GLY A 38 -25.94 -32.09 8.26
CA GLY A 38 -26.68 -31.10 7.47
C GLY A 38 -26.30 -29.65 7.79
N ALA A 39 -25.79 -29.36 8.98
CA ALA A 39 -25.23 -28.05 9.31
C ALA A 39 -23.87 -27.83 8.62
N PHE A 40 -22.99 -28.83 8.60
CA PHE A 40 -21.73 -28.76 7.85
C PHE A 40 -21.94 -28.60 6.35
N ASP A 41 -22.95 -29.26 5.77
CA ASP A 41 -23.29 -29.10 4.35
C ASP A 41 -23.83 -27.69 4.01
N ARG A 42 -24.37 -26.98 5.01
CA ARG A 42 -24.83 -25.58 4.88
C ARG A 42 -23.73 -24.55 5.14
N LEU A 43 -22.61 -24.96 5.70
CA LEU A 43 -21.44 -24.10 5.83
C LEU A 43 -20.71 -24.13 4.49
N GLU A 44 -20.32 -22.96 3.98
CA GLU A 44 -19.46 -22.85 2.81
C GLU A 44 -18.03 -23.25 3.18
N LEU A 45 -17.84 -24.54 3.44
CA LEU A 45 -16.54 -25.09 3.82
C LEU A 45 -15.66 -25.12 2.58
N VAL A 46 -14.62 -24.28 2.59
CA VAL A 46 -13.52 -24.37 1.62
C VAL A 46 -12.58 -25.47 2.11
N SER A 47 -12.22 -26.40 1.22
CA SER A 47 -11.27 -27.44 1.60
C SER A 47 -9.91 -26.82 1.93
N ARG A 48 -9.13 -27.49 2.77
CA ARG A 48 -7.79 -26.98 3.09
C ARG A 48 -6.90 -26.89 1.84
N GLU A 49 -7.08 -27.83 0.91
CA GLU A 49 -6.38 -27.86 -0.37
C GLU A 49 -6.73 -26.64 -1.23
N ASP A 50 -8.02 -26.30 -1.37
CA ASP A 50 -8.46 -25.11 -2.13
C ASP A 50 -7.92 -23.82 -1.52
N PHE A 51 -7.89 -23.73 -0.18
CA PHE A 51 -7.29 -22.60 0.52
C PHE A 51 -5.81 -22.44 0.18
N ASP A 52 -5.05 -23.54 0.23
CA ASP A 52 -3.63 -23.53 -0.07
C ASP A 52 -3.37 -23.18 -1.55
N ILE A 53 -4.23 -23.62 -2.48
CA ILE A 53 -4.19 -23.22 -3.90
C ILE A 53 -4.42 -21.71 -4.06
N MET A 54 -5.45 -21.16 -3.42
CA MET A 54 -5.74 -19.72 -3.49
C MET A 54 -4.58 -18.90 -2.91
N MET A 55 -3.93 -19.39 -1.85
CA MET A 55 -2.74 -18.76 -1.27
C MET A 55 -1.57 -18.72 -2.26
N ASP A 56 -1.28 -19.83 -2.94
CA ASP A 56 -0.23 -19.89 -3.97
C ASP A 56 -0.54 -18.96 -5.15
N VAL A 57 -1.79 -18.93 -5.63
CA VAL A 57 -2.21 -17.98 -6.68
C VAL A 57 -2.03 -16.54 -6.23
N LEU A 58 -2.39 -16.21 -4.99
CA LEU A 58 -2.22 -14.87 -4.42
C LEU A 58 -0.74 -14.47 -4.37
N GLN A 59 0.14 -15.38 -3.91
CA GLN A 59 1.58 -15.15 -3.87
C GLN A 59 2.17 -14.89 -5.26
N ARG A 60 1.81 -15.71 -6.25
CA ARG A 60 2.25 -15.53 -7.64
C ARG A 60 1.76 -14.21 -8.22
N THR A 61 0.52 -13.84 -7.92
CA THR A 61 -0.06 -12.57 -8.38
C THR A 61 0.69 -11.39 -7.78
N ARG A 62 1.00 -11.44 -6.48
CA ARG A 62 1.80 -10.41 -5.82
C ARG A 62 3.18 -10.25 -6.45
N ALA A 63 3.89 -11.35 -6.66
CA ALA A 63 5.20 -11.33 -7.31
C ALA A 63 5.14 -10.74 -8.72
N ARG A 64 4.07 -11.06 -9.48
CA ARG A 64 3.85 -10.51 -10.82
C ARG A 64 3.56 -9.01 -10.80
N VAL A 65 2.78 -8.54 -9.83
CA VAL A 65 2.50 -7.11 -9.64
C VAL A 65 3.79 -6.35 -9.34
N GLU A 66 4.58 -6.81 -8.38
CA GLU A 66 5.86 -6.19 -8.02
C GLU A 66 6.83 -6.12 -9.22
N ALA A 67 6.89 -7.19 -10.03
CA ALA A 67 7.70 -7.21 -11.24
C ALA A 67 7.23 -6.23 -12.32
N LEU A 68 5.91 -6.04 -12.46
CA LEU A 68 5.33 -5.09 -13.41
C LEU A 68 5.53 -3.65 -12.94
N GLU A 69 5.32 -3.37 -11.65
CA GLU A 69 5.60 -2.07 -11.03
C GLU A 69 7.06 -1.65 -11.26
N SER A 70 8.01 -2.58 -11.08
CA SER A 70 9.42 -2.31 -11.37
C SER A 70 9.70 -2.02 -12.85
N GLN A 71 9.04 -2.73 -13.77
CA GLN A 71 9.20 -2.49 -15.21
C GLN A 71 8.64 -1.13 -15.62
N VAL A 72 7.48 -0.75 -15.09
CA VAL A 72 6.87 0.56 -15.34
C VAL A 72 7.78 1.67 -14.83
N ALA A 73 8.27 1.59 -13.59
CA ALA A 73 9.18 2.59 -13.04
C ALA A 73 10.47 2.75 -13.88
N ALA A 74 11.03 1.64 -14.38
CA ALA A 74 12.20 1.69 -15.25
C ALA A 74 11.91 2.36 -16.60
N LEU A 75 10.73 2.11 -17.18
CA LEU A 75 10.28 2.74 -18.42
C LEU A 75 10.01 4.22 -18.24
N GLU A 76 9.33 4.62 -17.17
CA GLU A 76 9.08 6.02 -16.82
C GLU A 76 10.40 6.80 -16.70
N ALA A 77 11.38 6.26 -15.97
CA ALA A 77 12.70 6.88 -15.84
C ALA A 77 13.45 6.98 -17.18
N ALA A 78 13.30 6.00 -18.07
CA ALA A 78 13.91 6.03 -19.40
C ALA A 78 13.28 7.11 -20.30
N VAL A 79 11.96 7.28 -20.24
CA VAL A 79 11.23 8.33 -20.97
C VAL A 79 11.63 9.71 -20.46
N ASP A 80 11.68 9.92 -19.14
CA ASP A 80 12.10 11.19 -18.54
C ASP A 80 13.53 11.56 -18.97
N LYS A 81 14.44 10.58 -18.98
CA LYS A 81 15.80 10.78 -19.46
C LYS A 81 15.84 11.18 -20.93
N ALA A 82 15.06 10.52 -21.79
CA ALA A 82 15.00 10.82 -23.21
C ALA A 82 14.44 12.23 -23.49
N GLN A 83 13.42 12.65 -22.75
CA GLN A 83 12.84 14.00 -22.86
C GLN A 83 13.81 15.07 -22.36
N SER A 84 14.53 14.81 -21.26
CA SER A 84 15.54 15.72 -20.72
C SER A 84 16.71 15.94 -21.69
N THR A 85 17.09 14.92 -22.47
CA THR A 85 18.12 15.04 -23.51
C THR A 85 17.67 15.75 -24.79
N SER A 86 16.36 15.90 -25.01
CA SER A 86 15.82 16.65 -26.16
C SER A 86 15.68 18.16 -25.88
N ALA A 87 15.86 18.59 -24.62
CA ALA A 87 15.75 19.97 -24.17
C ALA A 87 17.05 20.44 -23.50
N ALA A 88 18.16 20.41 -24.23
CA ALA A 88 19.39 21.11 -23.85
C ALA A 88 19.82 22.05 -24.98
N PRO A 89 20.38 23.22 -24.65
CA PRO A 89 20.14 24.47 -25.36
C PRO A 89 20.98 24.55 -26.63
N VAL A 90 20.42 25.23 -27.62
CA VAL A 90 21.17 25.79 -28.74
C VAL A 90 22.42 26.51 -28.21
N PRO A 91 23.65 26.16 -28.65
CA PRO A 91 24.79 27.02 -28.41
C PRO A 91 24.56 28.26 -29.28
N ALA A 92 24.03 29.31 -28.66
CA ALA A 92 24.01 30.63 -29.26
C ALA A 92 25.46 30.99 -29.58
N LYS A 93 25.75 31.03 -30.89
CA LYS A 93 26.95 31.64 -31.44
C LYS A 93 26.99 33.09 -30.97
N ASP A 94 27.89 33.40 -30.07
CA ASP A 94 28.44 34.76 -29.96
C ASP A 94 29.94 34.68 -30.26
N THR A 95 30.28 35.23 -31.42
CA THR A 95 31.62 35.72 -31.74
C THR A 95 31.44 37.20 -32.07
N PRO A 96 32.47 38.03 -31.86
CA PRO A 96 32.76 38.84 -30.69
C PRO A 96 32.45 40.34 -30.94
N PRO A 97 32.70 41.23 -29.97
CA PRO A 97 33.57 42.36 -30.33
C PRO A 97 34.76 42.47 -29.39
N MET A 98 35.90 42.78 -30.00
CA MET A 98 37.07 43.37 -29.35
C MET A 98 36.64 44.51 -28.41
N GLU A 99 37.10 44.48 -27.16
CA GLU A 99 37.85 45.59 -26.57
C GLU A 99 38.46 45.15 -25.23
N ALA A 100 39.70 45.60 -25.02
CA ALA A 100 40.55 45.33 -23.88
C ALA A 100 40.00 46.00 -22.60
N GLU A 101 40.23 45.39 -21.43
CA GLU A 101 41.13 45.91 -20.39
C GLU A 101 41.19 44.93 -19.20
N ALA A 102 42.39 44.79 -18.63
CA ALA A 102 42.72 43.93 -17.50
C ALA A 102 42.54 44.71 -16.16
N PRO A 103 42.58 44.02 -14.98
CA PRO A 103 41.86 44.32 -13.71
C PRO A 103 42.64 45.33 -12.80
N PRO A 104 42.23 45.73 -11.56
CA PRO A 104 41.41 44.99 -10.57
C PRO A 104 40.48 45.77 -9.58
N LEU A 105 39.70 44.96 -8.85
CA LEU A 105 39.15 45.06 -7.47
C LEU A 105 39.60 46.28 -6.61
N PRO A 106 38.74 46.85 -5.73
CA PRO A 106 38.27 46.15 -4.52
C PRO A 106 36.78 46.30 -4.16
N VAL A 107 36.34 45.30 -3.43
CA VAL A 107 35.09 45.22 -2.68
C VAL A 107 35.17 46.15 -1.47
N ASP A 108 34.21 47.04 -1.32
CA ASP A 108 33.94 47.70 -0.05
C ASP A 108 32.46 47.49 0.32
N ALA A 109 32.31 47.02 1.55
CA ALA A 109 31.08 46.71 2.23
C ALA A 109 30.22 47.97 2.44
N ASP A 110 28.91 47.83 2.30
CA ASP A 110 27.98 48.09 3.41
C ASP A 110 26.58 47.60 3.03
N ASN A 111 26.10 46.56 3.72
CA ASN A 111 24.71 46.12 3.62
C ASN A 111 23.95 46.73 4.79
N ASP A 112 23.41 47.92 4.58
CA ASP A 112 22.42 48.54 5.47
C ASP A 112 21.01 48.19 4.96
N ALA A 113 20.31 47.33 5.70
CA ALA A 113 18.89 47.05 5.51
C ALA A 113 18.06 48.27 5.96
N PRO A 114 16.82 48.52 5.47
CA PRO A 114 15.68 47.77 6.02
C PRO A 114 14.37 47.67 5.17
N LYS A 115 13.63 46.59 5.44
CA LYS A 115 12.18 46.51 5.79
C LYS A 115 11.09 47.16 4.90
N ALA A 116 10.13 46.32 4.49
CA ALA A 116 8.66 46.52 4.45
C ALA A 116 8.07 45.55 3.40
N ALA A 117 6.87 44.98 3.45
CA ALA A 117 5.76 44.88 4.38
C ALA A 117 4.90 43.72 3.85
N ASP A 118 4.32 42.89 4.73
CA ASP A 118 2.87 42.79 4.90
C ASP A 118 2.10 42.20 3.70
N THR A 119 1.50 41.02 3.89
CA THR A 119 0.04 40.83 3.78
C THR A 119 -0.33 39.37 4.09
N SER A 120 -1.20 39.19 5.10
CA SER A 120 -2.10 38.05 5.26
C SER A 120 -3.52 38.62 5.32
N PRO A 121 -4.55 37.94 4.79
CA PRO A 121 -5.46 37.20 5.69
C PRO A 121 -6.05 35.91 5.05
N LYS A 122 -6.14 34.80 5.78
CA LYS A 122 -7.26 34.29 6.62
C LYS A 122 -8.31 33.42 5.86
N SER A 123 -8.30 32.15 6.27
CA SER A 123 -9.22 30.97 6.21
C SER A 123 -10.75 31.27 6.25
N PRO A 124 -11.72 30.30 6.10
CA PRO A 124 -11.65 28.90 6.60
C PRO A 124 -12.44 27.77 5.87
N LYS A 125 -12.21 26.57 6.39
CA LYS A 125 -12.76 25.24 6.09
C LYS A 125 -14.13 25.02 6.78
N PRO A 126 -15.10 24.29 6.19
CA PRO A 126 -16.22 23.74 6.95
C PRO A 126 -16.00 22.26 7.25
N GLY A 127 -16.36 21.88 8.48
CA GLY A 127 -16.56 20.50 8.91
C GLY A 127 -17.93 20.37 9.56
N ASP A 128 -18.40 19.13 9.58
CA ASP A 128 -19.39 18.53 10.47
C ASP A 128 -20.87 18.92 10.29
N SER A 129 -21.64 17.98 9.70
CA SER A 129 -23.01 17.61 10.07
C SER A 129 -23.30 16.20 9.54
#